data_AF-A0A535LFF8-F1
#
_entry.id   AF-A0A535LFF8-F1
#
_cell.length_a   1.000
_cell.length_b   1.000
_cell.length_c   1.000
_cell.angle_alpha   90.00
_cell.angle_beta   90.00
_cell.angle_gamma   90.00
#
_symmetry.space_group_name_H-M   'P 1'
#
loop_
_entity.id
_entity.type
_entity.pdbx_description
1 polymer ?
#
loop_
_entity_poly.entity_id
_entity_poly.type
_entity_poly.pdbx_seq_one_letter_code
_entity_poly.pdbx_strand_id
1 'polypeptide(L)'
;MEAVLPALWGSATFPRILAVLLDAPDREFTFAELLERAGASRESVHRALLRGVEAGIISRRAVGNQFVYSANSASAIYPELRALVAKTHGANALITEALKAVGPPEIEVAFVYGSTASGREHADSDIDLLVIGDVTRVQLARKLRAAQESLRRRINALAYRRKDVLQRFAAHDAFFAEVWAQPKVMLIGDENDLPQPTTRTRKHR
;
A
#
# COMPACT_ATOMS: atom_id res chain seq x y z
N MET A 1 5.82 7.62 -15.79
CA MET A 1 4.82 6.66 -16.34
C MET A 1 3.33 6.93 -15.99
N GLU A 2 2.90 8.12 -15.59
CA GLU A 2 1.45 8.39 -15.39
C GLU A 2 0.64 8.18 -16.68
N ALA A 3 1.26 8.34 -17.85
CA ALA A 3 0.65 8.01 -19.14
C ALA A 3 0.59 6.50 -19.44
N VAL A 4 1.48 5.66 -18.87
CA VAL A 4 1.60 4.25 -19.26
C VAL A 4 0.51 3.39 -18.65
N LEU A 5 0.09 3.63 -17.41
CA LEU A 5 -0.98 2.85 -16.79
C LEU A 5 -2.35 3.11 -17.46
N PRO A 6 -2.79 4.36 -17.69
CA PRO A 6 -3.94 4.64 -18.54
C PRO A 6 -3.73 4.20 -20.00
N ALA A 7 -2.52 4.27 -20.57
CA ALA A 7 -2.28 3.81 -21.94
C ALA A 7 -2.37 2.27 -22.08
N LEU A 8 -1.90 1.51 -21.08
CA LEU A 8 -1.95 0.04 -21.09
C LEU A 8 -3.33 -0.48 -20.66
N TRP A 9 -3.94 0.14 -19.64
CA TRP A 9 -5.14 -0.39 -18.99
C TRP A 9 -6.41 0.40 -19.31
N GLY A 10 -6.30 1.58 -19.91
CA GLY A 10 -7.44 2.49 -20.13
C GLY A 10 -8.12 2.95 -18.84
N SER A 11 -7.47 2.79 -17.68
CA SER A 11 -8.01 3.10 -16.35
C SER A 11 -6.89 3.13 -15.31
N ALA A 12 -6.91 4.14 -14.44
CA ALA A 12 -6.03 4.19 -13.26
C ALA A 12 -6.54 3.29 -12.11
N THR A 13 -7.83 2.97 -12.08
CA THR A 13 -8.46 2.20 -10.99
C THR A 13 -8.37 0.70 -11.19
N PHE A 14 -8.45 0.23 -12.44
CA PHE A 14 -8.41 -1.20 -12.75
C PHE A 14 -7.13 -1.91 -12.26
N PRO A 15 -5.90 -1.40 -12.51
CA PRO A 15 -4.70 -2.05 -12.00
C PRO A 15 -4.62 -2.06 -10.46
N ARG A 16 -5.22 -1.07 -9.77
CA ARG A 16 -5.31 -1.06 -8.29
C ARG A 16 -6.24 -2.15 -7.76
N ILE A 17 -7.38 -2.34 -8.42
CA ILE A 17 -8.31 -3.43 -8.09
C ILE A 17 -7.63 -4.79 -8.31
N LEU A 18 -6.93 -4.96 -9.44
CA LEU A 18 -6.16 -6.18 -9.70
C LEU A 18 -5.06 -6.40 -8.66
N ALA A 19 -4.39 -5.35 -8.20
CA ALA A 19 -3.41 -5.46 -7.11
C ALA A 19 -4.02 -6.03 -5.83
N VAL A 20 -5.19 -5.54 -5.41
CA VAL A 20 -5.88 -6.07 -4.22
C VAL A 20 -6.28 -7.53 -4.39
N LEU A 21 -6.85 -7.89 -5.55
CA LEU A 21 -7.35 -9.23 -5.80
C LEU A 21 -6.22 -10.27 -6.01
N LEU A 22 -5.11 -9.88 -6.64
CA LEU A 22 -3.99 -10.77 -6.95
C LEU A 22 -3.01 -10.95 -5.78
N ASP A 23 -3.06 -10.06 -4.79
CA ASP A 23 -2.28 -10.20 -3.54
C ASP A 23 -2.83 -11.32 -2.65
N ALA A 24 -4.15 -11.54 -2.68
CA ALA A 24 -4.81 -12.65 -1.98
C ALA A 24 -5.78 -13.37 -2.92
N PRO A 25 -5.27 -14.19 -3.87
CA PRO A 25 -6.10 -14.78 -4.93
C PRO A 25 -7.12 -15.81 -4.44
N ASP A 26 -6.89 -16.40 -3.27
CA ASP A 26 -7.81 -17.34 -2.62
C ASP A 26 -8.87 -16.63 -1.75
N ARG A 27 -8.79 -15.30 -1.63
CA ARG A 27 -9.72 -14.50 -0.85
C ARG A 27 -10.78 -13.85 -1.75
N GLU A 28 -11.99 -13.78 -1.22
CA GLU A 28 -13.08 -13.01 -1.78
C GLU A 28 -13.22 -11.66 -1.05
N PHE A 29 -13.54 -10.60 -1.81
CA PHE A 29 -13.68 -9.24 -1.32
C PHE A 29 -15.05 -8.68 -1.66
N THR A 30 -15.65 -7.96 -0.71
CA THR A 30 -16.85 -7.17 -0.95
C THR A 30 -16.52 -5.91 -1.74
N PHE A 31 -17.56 -5.31 -2.34
CA PHE A 31 -17.41 -4.00 -3.00
C PHE A 31 -16.90 -2.92 -2.04
N ALA A 32 -17.33 -2.94 -0.77
CA ALA A 32 -16.91 -1.96 0.23
C ALA A 32 -15.41 -2.06 0.55
N GLU A 33 -14.91 -3.27 0.77
CA GLU A 33 -13.47 -3.50 0.99
C GLU A 33 -12.63 -3.06 -0.21
N LEU A 34 -13.11 -3.34 -1.44
CA LEU A 34 -12.42 -2.91 -2.65
C LEU A 34 -12.43 -1.40 -2.85
N LEU A 35 -13.52 -0.74 -2.46
CA LEU A 35 -13.64 0.70 -2.50
C LEU A 35 -12.64 1.38 -1.56
N GLU A 36 -12.56 0.87 -0.33
CA GLU A 36 -11.62 1.34 0.70
C GLU A 36 -10.17 1.15 0.24
N ARG A 37 -9.82 -0.05 -0.23
CA ARG A 37 -8.44 -0.40 -0.61
C ARG A 37 -7.96 0.23 -1.92
N ALA A 38 -8.86 0.51 -2.87
CA ALA A 38 -8.46 1.06 -4.18
C ALA A 38 -8.24 2.58 -4.16
N GLY A 39 -8.71 3.28 -3.13
CA GLY A 39 -8.59 4.74 -3.01
C GLY A 39 -9.16 5.49 -4.22
N ALA A 40 -10.31 5.05 -4.73
CA ALA A 40 -10.94 5.57 -5.95
C ALA A 40 -12.44 5.80 -5.76
N SER A 41 -13.07 6.57 -6.66
CA SER A 41 -14.51 6.82 -6.58
C SER A 41 -15.32 5.53 -6.77
N ARG A 42 -16.51 5.48 -6.18
CA ARG A 42 -17.45 4.35 -6.30
C ARG A 42 -17.70 3.97 -7.76
N GLU A 43 -17.92 4.95 -8.63
CA GLU A 43 -18.17 4.76 -10.05
C GLU A 43 -16.95 4.18 -10.76
N SER A 44 -15.74 4.61 -10.37
CA SER A 44 -14.50 4.14 -10.97
C SER A 44 -14.20 2.69 -10.58
N VAL A 45 -14.44 2.33 -9.31
CA VAL A 45 -14.34 0.94 -8.82
C VAL A 45 -15.39 0.06 -9.48
N HIS A 46 -16.63 0.54 -9.59
CA HIS A 46 -17.70 -0.19 -10.26
C HIS A 46 -17.37 -0.47 -11.73
N ARG A 47 -16.92 0.53 -12.49
CA ARG A 47 -16.50 0.35 -13.89
C ARG A 47 -15.32 -0.62 -14.03
N ALA A 48 -14.34 -0.53 -13.13
CA ALA A 48 -13.19 -1.42 -13.12
C ALA A 48 -13.59 -2.88 -12.86
N LEU A 49 -14.46 -3.12 -11.87
CA LEU A 49 -14.95 -4.45 -11.55
C LEU A 49 -15.81 -5.02 -12.68
N LEU A 50 -16.71 -4.22 -13.25
CA LEU A 50 -17.52 -4.64 -14.38
C LEU A 50 -16.65 -5.07 -15.56
N ARG A 51 -15.66 -4.25 -15.94
CA ARG A 51 -14.70 -4.57 -17.00
C ARG A 51 -13.94 -5.87 -16.72
N GLY A 52 -13.46 -6.07 -15.49
CA GLY A 52 -12.71 -7.27 -15.12
C GLY A 52 -13.56 -8.54 -15.14
N VAL A 53 -14.83 -8.43 -14.75
CA VAL A 53 -15.80 -9.54 -14.80
C VAL A 53 -16.15 -9.89 -16.24
N GLU A 54 -16.46 -8.88 -17.07
CA GLU A 54 -16.75 -9.07 -18.49
C GLU A 54 -15.56 -9.68 -19.26
N ALA A 55 -14.33 -9.29 -18.89
CA ALA A 55 -13.11 -9.86 -19.46
C ALA A 55 -12.74 -11.25 -18.91
N GLY A 56 -13.49 -11.78 -17.93
CA GLY A 56 -13.19 -13.07 -17.31
C GLY A 56 -11.91 -13.08 -16.46
N ILE A 57 -11.42 -11.92 -16.04
CA ILE A 57 -10.22 -11.76 -15.20
C ILE A 57 -10.60 -11.73 -13.71
N ILE A 58 -11.81 -11.27 -13.40
CA ILE A 58 -12.36 -11.17 -12.05
C ILE A 58 -13.59 -12.07 -11.97
N SER A 59 -13.65 -12.91 -10.93
CA SER A 59 -14.83 -13.70 -10.60
C SER A 59 -15.78 -12.87 -9.73
N ARG A 60 -17.08 -13.00 -9.94
CA ARG A 60 -18.14 -12.36 -9.14
C ARG A 60 -19.15 -13.40 -8.68
N ARG A 61 -19.45 -13.42 -7.38
CA ARG A 61 -20.40 -14.36 -6.78
C ARG A 61 -21.36 -13.64 -5.83
N ALA A 62 -22.61 -14.08 -5.78
CA ALA A 62 -23.58 -13.59 -4.81
C ALA A 62 -23.43 -14.34 -3.48
N VAL A 63 -23.38 -13.59 -2.37
CA VAL A 63 -23.35 -14.10 -1.00
C VAL A 63 -24.38 -13.32 -0.19
N GLY A 64 -25.53 -13.95 0.07
CA GLY A 64 -26.68 -13.26 0.65
C GLY A 64 -27.16 -12.11 -0.25
N ASN A 65 -27.25 -10.90 0.31
CA ASN A 65 -27.69 -9.70 -0.42
C ASN A 65 -26.52 -8.87 -1.00
N GLN A 66 -25.32 -9.43 -1.07
CA GLN A 66 -24.13 -8.72 -1.52
C GLN A 66 -23.32 -9.54 -2.52
N PHE A 67 -22.52 -8.85 -3.33
CA PHE A 67 -21.58 -9.48 -4.25
C PHE A 67 -20.17 -9.48 -3.66
N VAL A 68 -19.49 -10.59 -3.86
CA VAL A 68 -18.06 -10.72 -3.59
C VAL A 68 -17.30 -10.96 -4.89
N TYR A 69 -16.04 -10.56 -4.88
CA TYR A 69 -15.15 -10.54 -6.03
C TYR A 69 -13.82 -11.19 -5.68
N SER A 70 -13.27 -11.96 -6.59
CA SER A 70 -11.94 -12.58 -6.44
C SER A 70 -11.21 -12.57 -7.78
N ALA A 71 -9.89 -12.78 -7.76
CA ALA A 71 -9.15 -12.98 -8.99
C ALA A 71 -9.55 -14.32 -9.64
N ASN A 72 -9.77 -14.33 -10.96
CA ASN A 72 -10.04 -15.57 -11.67
C ASN A 72 -8.73 -16.28 -12.02
N SER A 73 -8.25 -17.18 -11.15
CA SER A 73 -7.04 -17.97 -11.37
C SER A 73 -7.15 -18.96 -12.54
N ALA A 74 -8.36 -19.26 -13.01
CA ALA A 74 -8.59 -20.07 -14.20
C ALA A 74 -8.45 -19.28 -15.52
N SER A 75 -8.26 -17.96 -15.45
CA SER A 75 -8.07 -17.13 -16.65
C SER A 75 -6.71 -17.42 -17.30
N ALA A 76 -6.67 -17.58 -18.62
CA ALA A 76 -5.45 -17.89 -19.35
C ALA A 76 -4.36 -16.81 -19.22
N ILE A 77 -4.76 -15.55 -18.99
CA ILE A 77 -3.85 -14.41 -18.83
C ILE A 77 -3.49 -14.13 -17.36
N TYR A 78 -3.99 -14.95 -16.43
CA TYR A 78 -3.77 -14.78 -14.99
C TYR A 78 -2.27 -14.72 -14.62
N PRO A 79 -1.39 -15.61 -15.12
CA PRO A 79 0.04 -15.56 -14.80
C PRO A 79 0.70 -14.24 -15.23
N GLU A 80 0.34 -13.72 -16.41
CA GLU A 80 0.87 -12.48 -16.98
C GLU A 80 0.36 -11.27 -16.19
N LEU A 81 -0.94 -11.24 -15.85
CA LEU A 81 -1.51 -10.18 -15.01
C LEU A 81 -0.86 -10.15 -13.63
N ARG A 82 -0.66 -11.31 -13.01
CA ARG A 82 0.05 -11.41 -11.74
C ARG A 82 1.48 -10.87 -11.84
N ALA A 83 2.21 -11.22 -12.90
CA ALA A 83 3.55 -10.70 -13.13
C ALA A 83 3.57 -9.18 -13.39
N LEU A 84 2.62 -8.68 -14.17
CA LEU A 84 2.50 -7.25 -14.52
C LEU A 84 2.13 -6.41 -13.28
N VAL A 85 1.18 -6.89 -12.49
CA VAL A 85 0.77 -6.26 -11.23
C VAL A 85 1.88 -6.36 -10.19
N ALA A 86 2.60 -7.47 -10.08
CA ALA A 86 3.79 -7.54 -9.21
C ALA A 86 4.87 -6.52 -9.61
N LYS A 87 5.07 -6.28 -10.91
CA LYS A 87 6.04 -5.28 -11.39
C LYS A 87 5.56 -3.83 -11.21
N THR A 88 4.26 -3.59 -11.23
CA THR A 88 3.67 -2.23 -11.18
C THR A 88 3.16 -1.82 -9.80
N HIS A 89 2.78 -2.79 -8.96
CA HIS A 89 2.20 -2.62 -7.61
C HIS A 89 2.91 -3.46 -6.53
N GLY A 90 3.75 -4.44 -6.90
CA GLY A 90 4.48 -5.32 -5.96
C GLY A 90 5.68 -4.68 -5.25
N ALA A 91 5.88 -3.37 -5.37
CA ALA A 91 6.86 -2.65 -4.57
C ALA A 91 6.59 -2.81 -3.08
N ASN A 92 5.34 -2.64 -2.66
CA ASN A 92 4.96 -2.82 -1.26
C ASN A 92 5.20 -4.26 -0.80
N ALA A 93 4.83 -5.27 -1.60
CA ALA A 93 5.06 -6.67 -1.26
C ALA A 93 6.56 -7.01 -1.14
N LEU A 94 7.40 -6.56 -2.07
CA LEU A 94 8.84 -6.78 -2.02
C LEU A 94 9.50 -6.08 -0.83
N ILE A 95 9.05 -4.86 -0.50
CA ILE A 95 9.52 -4.14 0.69
C ILE A 95 9.06 -4.89 1.95
N THR A 96 7.78 -5.26 2.05
CA THR A 96 7.23 -6.01 3.18
C THR A 96 8.02 -7.29 3.46
N GLU A 97 8.30 -8.10 2.45
CA GLU A 97 9.07 -9.34 2.64
C GLU A 97 10.52 -9.06 3.10
N ALA A 98 11.15 -8.01 2.57
CA ALA A 98 12.47 -7.58 3.02
C ALA A 98 12.48 -7.12 4.49
N LEU A 99 11.39 -6.51 4.97
CA LEU A 99 11.24 -6.03 6.34
C LEU A 99 10.85 -7.15 7.32
N LYS A 100 9.95 -8.07 6.94
CA LYS A 100 9.54 -9.22 7.77
C LYS A 100 10.71 -10.10 8.18
N ALA A 101 11.73 -10.23 7.32
CA ALA A 101 12.95 -10.98 7.62
C ALA A 101 13.80 -10.40 8.77
N VAL A 102 13.46 -9.21 9.28
CA VAL A 102 14.12 -8.58 10.42
C VAL A 102 13.30 -8.81 11.70
N GLY A 103 12.01 -8.53 11.68
CA GLY A 103 11.09 -8.71 12.81
C GLY A 103 11.28 -7.70 13.96
N PRO A 104 10.42 -7.78 15.01
CA PRO A 104 10.57 -6.98 16.22
C PRO A 104 11.71 -7.51 17.13
N PRO A 105 12.39 -6.64 17.92
CA PRO A 105 12.11 -5.22 18.14
C PRO A 105 12.70 -4.26 17.10
N GLU A 106 13.49 -4.74 16.14
CA GLU A 106 14.15 -3.90 15.15
C GLU A 106 13.15 -3.20 14.22
N ILE A 107 12.08 -3.90 13.84
CA ILE A 107 10.96 -3.35 13.05
C ILE A 107 9.66 -3.66 13.76
N GLU A 108 9.04 -2.63 14.31
CA GLU A 108 7.76 -2.73 15.00
C GLU A 108 6.60 -2.36 14.05
N VAL A 109 6.76 -1.26 13.33
CA VAL A 109 5.77 -0.78 12.36
C VAL A 109 6.51 -0.23 11.14
N ALA A 110 5.97 -0.47 9.94
CA ALA A 110 6.50 0.10 8.72
C ALA A 110 5.37 0.44 7.76
N PHE A 111 5.46 1.60 7.12
CA PHE A 111 4.46 2.04 6.15
C PHE A 111 5.06 2.93 5.07
N VAL A 112 4.45 2.87 3.89
CA VAL A 112 4.70 3.81 2.81
C VAL A 112 3.76 5.00 2.96
N TYR A 113 4.27 6.21 2.76
CA TYR A 113 3.50 7.46 2.81
C TYR A 113 3.75 8.31 1.55
N GLY A 114 3.07 9.47 1.42
CA GLY A 114 3.27 10.36 0.28
C GLY A 114 2.49 10.00 -1.00
N SER A 115 3.03 10.41 -2.15
CA SER A 115 2.40 10.22 -3.48
C SER A 115 2.18 8.74 -3.81
N THR A 116 3.04 7.85 -3.30
CA THR A 116 2.92 6.38 -3.41
C THR A 116 1.70 5.84 -2.67
N ALA A 117 1.45 6.33 -1.45
CA ALA A 117 0.32 5.86 -0.62
C ALA A 117 -1.04 6.44 -1.06
N SER A 118 -1.03 7.60 -1.71
CA SER A 118 -2.24 8.22 -2.28
C SER A 118 -2.60 7.72 -3.69
N GLY A 119 -1.83 6.78 -4.25
CA GLY A 119 -2.05 6.21 -5.59
C GLY A 119 -1.80 7.19 -6.75
N ARG A 120 -1.28 8.38 -6.48
CA ARG A 120 -1.03 9.45 -7.47
C ARG A 120 0.38 9.37 -8.08
N GLU A 121 0.89 8.17 -8.29
CA GLU A 121 2.32 7.99 -8.56
C GLU A 121 2.72 7.96 -10.03
N HIS A 122 3.88 8.55 -10.32
CA HIS A 122 4.69 8.31 -11.52
C HIS A 122 5.72 7.21 -11.20
N ALA A 123 5.96 6.25 -12.11
CA ALA A 123 6.87 5.11 -11.86
C ALA A 123 8.36 5.43 -11.64
N ASP A 124 8.78 6.68 -11.81
CA ASP A 124 10.16 7.13 -11.54
C ASP A 124 10.30 7.82 -10.17
N SER A 125 9.19 7.99 -9.44
CA SER A 125 9.20 8.60 -8.12
C SER A 125 9.85 7.66 -7.10
N ASP A 126 10.57 8.24 -6.15
CA ASP A 126 11.13 7.52 -5.01
C ASP A 126 9.99 6.98 -4.13
N ILE A 127 10.20 5.81 -3.52
CA ILE A 127 9.26 5.23 -2.56
C ILE A 127 9.63 5.76 -1.17
N ASP A 128 8.75 6.55 -0.56
CA ASP A 128 8.94 7.07 0.79
C ASP A 128 8.46 6.05 1.83
N LEU A 129 9.41 5.48 2.57
CA LEU A 129 9.19 4.44 3.57
C LEU A 129 9.53 4.98 4.95
N LEU A 130 8.60 4.90 5.91
CA LEU A 130 8.87 5.16 7.31
C LEU A 130 8.84 3.85 8.10
N VAL A 131 9.89 3.61 8.88
CA VAL A 131 10.01 2.46 9.78
C VAL A 131 10.14 2.95 11.21
N ILE A 132 9.37 2.33 12.10
CA ILE A 132 9.41 2.53 13.55
C ILE A 132 9.96 1.26 14.19
N GLY A 133 11.04 1.38 14.95
CA GLY A 133 11.69 0.27 15.65
C GLY A 133 13.15 0.56 15.97
N ASP A 134 13.87 -0.44 16.50
CA ASP A 134 15.30 -0.31 16.80
C ASP A 134 16.21 -0.70 15.62
N VAL A 135 15.96 -0.10 14.45
CA VAL A 135 16.76 -0.31 13.24
C VAL A 135 17.44 1.00 12.81
N THR A 136 18.71 0.92 12.45
CA THR A 136 19.42 2.07 11.87
C THR A 136 19.14 2.21 10.38
N ARG A 137 19.25 3.44 9.85
CA ARG A 137 19.09 3.70 8.40
C ARG A 137 20.06 2.86 7.54
N VAL A 138 21.27 2.60 8.05
CA VAL A 138 22.27 1.77 7.34
C VAL A 138 21.85 0.30 7.26
N GLN A 139 21.34 -0.27 8.36
CA GLN A 139 20.82 -1.63 8.35
C GLN A 139 19.61 -1.75 7.42
N LEU A 140 18.70 -0.78 7.47
CA LEU A 140 17.51 -0.74 6.63
C LEU A 140 17.87 -0.66 5.14
N ALA A 141 18.81 0.21 4.76
CA ALA A 141 19.30 0.32 3.39
C ALA A 141 19.90 -1.00 2.87
N ARG A 142 20.65 -1.73 3.71
CA ARG A 142 21.19 -3.05 3.35
C ARG A 142 20.09 -4.08 3.10
N LYS A 143 19.05 -4.09 3.94
CA LYS A 143 17.93 -5.03 3.82
C LYS A 143 17.07 -4.76 2.58
N LEU A 144 16.89 -3.49 2.23
CA LEU A 144 16.09 -3.07 1.08
C LEU A 144 16.84 -3.10 -0.25
N ARG A 145 18.15 -3.38 -0.26
CA ARG A 145 18.98 -3.33 -1.46
C ARG A 145 18.44 -4.22 -2.60
N ALA A 146 18.15 -5.48 -2.31
CA ALA A 146 17.62 -6.42 -3.30
C ALA A 146 16.25 -5.97 -3.83
N ALA A 147 15.40 -5.40 -2.97
CA ALA A 147 14.12 -4.84 -3.37
C ALA A 147 14.31 -3.62 -4.29
N GLN A 148 15.22 -2.69 -3.97
CA GLN A 148 15.54 -1.54 -4.84
C GLN A 148 16.09 -1.98 -6.20
N GLU A 149 16.99 -2.96 -6.24
CA GLU A 149 17.56 -3.49 -7.48
C GLU A 149 16.50 -4.17 -8.35
N SER A 150 15.63 -4.97 -7.74
CA SER A 150 14.51 -5.62 -8.43
C SER A 150 13.47 -4.63 -8.93
N LEU A 151 13.19 -3.58 -8.15
CA LEU A 151 12.21 -2.55 -8.50
C LEU A 151 12.77 -1.52 -9.48
N ARG A 152 14.10 -1.42 -9.60
CA ARG A 152 14.80 -0.33 -10.30
C ARG A 152 14.31 1.06 -9.88
N ARG A 153 13.95 1.18 -8.60
CA ARG A 153 13.43 2.40 -7.95
C ARG A 153 14.17 2.63 -6.65
N ARG A 154 14.41 3.89 -6.32
CA ARG A 154 14.99 4.27 -5.03
C ARG A 154 13.92 4.15 -3.94
N ILE A 155 14.31 3.58 -2.80
CA ILE A 155 13.48 3.56 -1.59
C ILE A 155 14.11 4.54 -0.61
N ASN A 156 13.44 5.67 -0.39
CA ASN A 156 13.84 6.67 0.59
C ASN A 156 13.34 6.23 1.97
N ALA A 157 14.18 5.50 2.68
CA ALA A 157 13.83 4.94 3.98
C ALA A 157 14.25 5.85 5.15
N LEU A 158 13.27 6.21 5.97
CA LEU A 158 13.46 6.83 7.27
C LEU A 158 13.21 5.80 8.37
N ALA A 159 14.06 5.83 9.40
CA ALA A 159 13.96 4.94 10.55
C ALA A 159 13.99 5.78 11.83
N TYR A 160 13.02 5.54 12.71
CA TYR A 160 12.87 6.24 13.98
C TYR A 160 12.54 5.26 15.09
N ARG A 161 13.05 5.48 16.30
CA ARG A 161 12.53 4.74 17.46
C ARG A 161 11.19 5.34 17.85
N ARG A 162 10.30 4.54 18.44
CA ARG A 162 8.98 5.01 18.91
C ARG A 162 9.07 6.27 19.78
N LYS A 163 10.06 6.32 20.68
CA LYS A 163 10.28 7.49 21.56
C LYS A 163 10.62 8.77 20.78
N ASP A 164 11.35 8.66 19.67
CA ASP A 164 11.79 9.82 18.87
C ASP A 164 10.59 10.40 18.10
N VAL A 165 9.69 9.53 17.63
CA VAL A 165 8.42 9.94 17.01
C VAL A 165 7.56 10.74 17.99
N LEU A 166 7.37 10.23 19.21
CA LEU A 166 6.60 10.92 20.25
C LEU A 166 7.21 12.28 20.63
N GLN A 167 8.53 12.37 20.73
CA GLN A 167 9.23 13.63 20.99
C GLN A 167 9.00 14.66 19.88
N ARG A 168 8.98 14.23 18.62
CA ARG A 168 8.73 15.12 17.47
C ARG A 168 7.30 15.61 17.41
N PHE A 169 6.31 14.79 17.80
CA PHE A 169 4.95 15.27 17.99
C PHE A 169 4.85 16.33 19.09
N ALA A 170 5.51 16.11 20.22
CA ALA A 170 5.55 17.10 21.30
C ALA A 170 6.24 18.41 20.88
N ALA A 171 7.20 18.33 19.95
CA ALA A 171 7.88 19.48 19.36
C ALA A 171 7.10 20.15 18.22
N HIS A 172 5.90 19.68 17.88
CA HIS A 172 5.10 20.16 16.75
C HIS A 172 5.87 20.12 15.41
N ASP A 173 6.64 19.05 15.19
CA ASP A 173 7.38 18.82 13.95
C ASP A 173 6.40 18.74 12.76
N ALA A 174 6.52 19.69 11.83
CA ALA A 174 5.64 19.83 10.68
C ALA A 174 5.67 18.61 9.75
N PHE A 175 6.83 17.97 9.60
CA PHE A 175 6.97 16.78 8.77
C PHE A 175 6.17 15.61 9.36
N PHE A 176 6.26 15.37 10.67
CA PHE A 176 5.50 14.29 11.32
C PHE A 176 3.99 14.53 11.31
N ALA A 177 3.58 15.79 11.51
CA ALA A 177 2.18 16.18 11.39
C ALA A 177 1.63 15.91 9.97
N GLU A 178 2.40 16.26 8.93
CA GLU A 178 2.02 16.00 7.54
C GLU A 178 1.94 14.51 7.23
N VAL A 179 2.99 13.74 7.59
CA VAL A 179 3.05 12.29 7.32
C VAL A 179 1.90 11.54 8.00
N TRP A 180 1.51 11.94 9.21
CA TRP A 180 0.37 11.32 9.90
C TRP A 180 -0.99 11.70 9.31
N ALA A 181 -1.10 12.87 8.71
CA ALA A 181 -2.34 13.32 8.04
C ALA A 181 -2.53 12.68 6.65
N GLN A 182 -1.47 12.14 6.04
CA GLN A 182 -1.54 11.50 4.73
C GLN A 182 -2.05 10.05 4.81
N PRO A 183 -2.67 9.54 3.72
CA PRO A 183 -2.94 8.11 3.55
C PRO A 183 -1.66 7.28 3.71
N LYS A 184 -1.76 6.10 4.33
CA LYS A 184 -0.63 5.20 4.56
C LYS A 184 -0.94 3.84 3.98
N VAL A 185 0.09 3.20 3.42
CA VAL A 185 0.03 1.77 3.10
C VAL A 185 0.88 1.04 4.13
N MET A 186 0.21 0.37 5.06
CA MET A 186 0.87 -0.41 6.10
C MET A 186 1.55 -1.63 5.49
N LEU A 187 2.84 -1.81 5.82
CA LEU A 187 3.67 -2.94 5.40
C LEU A 187 3.90 -3.93 6.56
N ILE A 188 4.12 -3.40 7.76
CA ILE A 188 4.26 -4.15 9.03
C ILE A 188 3.42 -3.43 10.09
N GLY A 189 2.64 -4.19 10.87
CA GLY A 189 1.70 -3.66 11.86
C GLY A 189 0.45 -3.02 11.24
N ASP A 190 -0.34 -2.33 12.06
CA ASP A 190 -1.51 -1.56 11.64
C ASP A 190 -1.49 -0.11 12.17
N GLU A 191 -2.45 0.72 11.73
CA GLU A 191 -2.48 2.14 12.12
C GLU A 191 -2.68 2.37 13.63
N ASN A 192 -3.22 1.40 14.37
CA ASN A 192 -3.37 1.49 15.83
C ASN A 192 -2.03 1.30 16.54
N ASP A 193 -1.05 0.63 15.90
CA ASP A 193 0.30 0.46 16.43
C ASP A 193 1.16 1.74 16.30
N LEU A 194 0.68 2.73 15.53
CA LEU A 194 1.37 3.99 15.33
C LEU A 194 1.34 4.85 16.60
N PRO A 195 2.47 5.47 16.96
CA PRO A 195 2.51 6.46 18.03
C PRO A 195 1.52 7.60 17.74
N GLN A 196 0.61 7.85 18.68
CA GLN A 196 -0.40 8.90 18.55
C GLN A 196 0.07 10.19 19.25
N PRO A 197 -0.18 11.37 18.68
CA PRO A 197 0.04 12.63 19.38
C PRO A 197 -0.89 12.69 20.59
N THR A 198 -0.34 12.93 21.79
CA THR A 198 -1.15 13.18 22.98
C THR A 198 -2.02 14.42 22.77
N THR A 199 -3.31 14.22 22.52
CA THR A 199 -4.31 15.29 22.56
C THR A 199 -4.40 15.81 23.99
N ARG A 200 -3.83 16.98 24.25
CA ARG A 200 -4.22 17.76 25.44
C ARG A 200 -5.69 18.13 25.26
N THR A 201 -6.58 17.40 25.92
CA THR A 201 -7.96 17.81 26.14
C THR A 201 -7.93 19.20 26.76
N ARG A 202 -8.28 20.23 25.99
CA ARG A 202 -8.65 21.52 26.56
C ARG A 202 -9.93 21.28 27.35
N LYS A 203 -9.82 21.14 28.68
CA LYS A 203 -10.96 21.37 29.57
C LYS A 203 -11.41 22.81 29.33
N HIS A 204 -12.51 22.98 28.60
CA HIS A 204 -13.27 24.22 28.61
C HIS A 204 -13.61 24.53 30.07
N ARG A 205 -13.22 25.73 30.49
CA ARG A 205 -13.64 26.37 31.73
C ARG A 205 -14.56 27.53 31.35
#